data_AF-A0A1V5CW98-F1
#
_entry.id   AF-A0A1V5CW98-F1
#
_cell.length_a   1.000
_cell.length_b   1.000
_cell.length_c   1.000
_cell.angle_alpha   90.00
_cell.angle_beta   90.00
_cell.angle_gamma   90.00
#
_symmetry.space_group_name_H-M   'P 1'
#
loop_
_entity.id
_entity.type
_entity.pdbx_description
1 polymer ?
#
loop_
_entity_poly.entity_id
_entity_poly.type
_entity_poly.pdbx_seq_one_letter_code
_entity_poly.pdbx_strand_id
1 'polypeptide(L)'
;MGDVLQKRKLSSFLTQVRRQEKLEDDGVYRLLGVKWYGRGVFVREEKKGKEIKTDRLYRVKTGDFIYNRLFAWKSSFAIIPEEFSDCLVSNEFPLFTSKDDSVDLEYLLRLILLPQNIDRVNRLSGGMSSISRKRFKEDEFLNFEIPSITIEEQRKITSYVKSIENNLADFQSETERQAKRLSQLRQAILQEAIEGKLTAEWRAKNPIRKGDPDTDAAALLAKIKAEKQKLIAEVKIKKEKPLAPIKPEEIPFDLPKGWVWCRLGRLQKHYLLDLLAQCFTNLIMSKREYP
;
A
#
# COMPACT_ATOMS: atom_id res chain seq x y z
N MET A 1 -27.97 8.20 -33.71
CA MET A 1 -27.06 7.63 -34.73
C MET A 1 -25.65 8.04 -34.33
N GLY A 2 -24.88 7.15 -33.69
CA GLY A 2 -23.50 7.47 -33.32
C GLY A 2 -22.66 7.50 -34.59
N ASP A 3 -21.99 8.62 -34.84
CA ASP A 3 -21.08 8.75 -35.97
C ASP A 3 -20.03 7.63 -35.85
N VAL A 4 -19.91 6.80 -36.88
CA VAL A 4 -18.95 5.70 -36.86
C VAL A 4 -17.57 6.34 -36.96
N LEU A 5 -16.86 6.43 -35.83
CA LEU A 5 -15.52 7.00 -35.78
C LEU A 5 -14.65 6.32 -36.84
N GLN A 6 -14.17 7.12 -37.80
CA GLN A 6 -13.28 6.66 -38.84
C GLN A 6 -12.04 6.04 -38.19
N LYS A 7 -11.64 4.84 -38.63
CA LYS A 7 -10.45 4.17 -38.13
C LYS A 7 -9.27 4.41 -39.05
N ARG A 8 -8.08 4.60 -38.48
CA ARG A 8 -6.82 4.75 -39.21
C ARG A 8 -5.75 3.88 -38.58
N LYS A 9 -4.81 3.42 -39.41
CA LYS A 9 -3.67 2.61 -38.97
C LYS A 9 -2.66 3.45 -38.20
N LEU A 10 -2.01 2.84 -37.19
CA LEU A 10 -0.91 3.46 -36.45
C LEU A 10 0.26 3.87 -37.36
N SER A 11 0.47 3.17 -38.48
CA SER A 11 1.45 3.56 -39.49
C SER A 11 1.24 4.96 -40.08
N SER A 12 0.02 5.50 -40.00
CA SER A 12 -0.25 6.87 -40.46
C SER A 12 0.14 7.94 -39.43
N PHE A 13 0.32 7.56 -38.17
CA PHE A 13 0.63 8.46 -37.05
C PHE A 13 2.04 8.29 -36.51
N LEU A 14 2.61 7.08 -36.59
CA LEU A 14 3.87 6.71 -35.95
C LEU A 14 4.96 6.37 -36.96
N THR A 15 6.21 6.65 -36.57
CA THR A 15 7.43 6.20 -37.27
C THR A 15 8.28 5.35 -36.32
N GLN A 16 8.74 4.19 -36.79
CA GLN A 16 9.69 3.37 -36.04
C GLN A 16 11.05 4.09 -35.96
N VAL A 17 11.61 4.17 -34.76
CA VAL A 17 12.91 4.79 -34.52
C VAL A 17 14.00 3.72 -34.33
N ARG A 18 15.14 3.91 -34.98
CA ARG A 18 16.32 3.01 -34.86
C ARG A 18 17.58 3.83 -34.59
N ARG A 19 17.73 4.29 -33.35
CA ARG A 19 18.95 4.99 -32.88
C ARG A 19 19.96 3.96 -32.36
N GLN A 20 20.54 3.18 -33.26
CA GLN A 20 21.51 2.16 -32.90
C GLN A 20 22.86 2.79 -32.52
N GLU A 21 23.47 2.30 -31.45
CA GLU A 21 24.74 2.80 -30.92
C GLU A 21 25.68 1.61 -30.68
N LYS A 22 26.95 1.78 -31.04
CA LYS A 22 28.01 0.81 -30.74
C LYS A 22 28.52 1.04 -29.31
N LEU A 23 28.66 -0.04 -28.56
CA LEU A 23 29.15 0.01 -27.19
C LEU A 23 30.67 0.06 -27.15
N GLU A 24 31.21 0.83 -26.20
CA GLU A 24 32.62 0.85 -25.83
C GLU A 24 32.83 -0.09 -24.64
N ASP A 25 33.93 -0.84 -24.63
CA ASP A 25 34.18 -1.89 -23.64
C ASP A 25 34.13 -1.40 -22.19
N ASP A 26 34.67 -0.20 -21.95
CA ASP A 26 34.73 0.44 -20.63
C ASP A 26 33.54 1.36 -20.33
N GLY A 27 32.67 1.61 -21.30
CA GLY A 27 31.45 2.42 -21.13
C GLY A 27 30.45 1.73 -20.20
N VAL A 28 29.81 2.49 -19.30
CA VAL A 28 28.76 1.98 -18.41
C VAL A 28 27.38 2.31 -18.97
N TYR A 29 26.55 1.29 -19.11
CA TYR A 29 25.27 1.38 -19.81
C TYR A 29 24.11 0.89 -18.94
N ARG A 30 23.09 1.74 -18.79
CA ARG A 30 21.82 1.40 -18.16
C ARG A 30 20.86 0.78 -19.17
N LEU A 31 20.50 -0.48 -18.96
CA LEU A 31 19.62 -1.25 -19.85
C LEU A 31 18.19 -1.22 -19.33
N LEU A 32 17.24 -0.76 -20.14
CA LEU A 32 15.84 -0.72 -19.75
C LEU A 32 15.11 -2.05 -20.00
N GLY A 33 14.13 -2.30 -19.14
CA GLY A 33 13.00 -3.17 -19.40
C GLY A 33 11.70 -2.38 -19.40
N VAL A 34 10.65 -2.99 -19.96
CA VAL A 34 9.27 -2.50 -19.87
C VAL A 34 8.53 -3.43 -18.91
N LYS A 35 7.86 -2.86 -17.90
CA LYS A 35 7.06 -3.64 -16.95
C LYS A 35 5.81 -4.19 -17.64
N TRP A 36 5.31 -5.30 -17.14
CA TRP A 36 3.99 -5.80 -17.53
C TRP A 36 2.88 -4.86 -17.05
N TYR A 37 1.69 -5.01 -17.63
CA TYR A 37 0.46 -4.32 -17.20
C TYR A 37 0.53 -2.79 -17.31
N GLY A 38 1.26 -2.26 -18.31
CA GLY A 38 1.34 -0.83 -18.57
C GLY A 38 2.03 -0.01 -17.49
N ARG A 39 2.85 -0.62 -16.63
CA ARG A 39 3.46 0.03 -15.46
C ARG A 39 4.75 0.81 -15.77
N GLY A 40 4.92 1.24 -17.01
CA GLY A 40 6.09 2.01 -17.45
C GLY A 40 7.37 1.17 -17.61
N VAL A 41 8.50 1.87 -17.61
CA VAL A 41 9.84 1.29 -17.77
C VAL A 41 10.60 1.20 -16.44
N PHE A 42 11.71 0.47 -16.45
CA PHE A 42 12.64 0.38 -15.32
C PHE A 42 14.04 0.03 -15.81
N VAL A 43 15.06 0.38 -15.02
CA VAL A 43 16.43 -0.11 -15.25
C VAL A 43 16.48 -1.58 -14.84
N ARG A 44 16.73 -2.46 -15.80
CA ARG A 44 16.88 -3.91 -15.57
C ARG A 44 18.25 -4.21 -14.97
N GLU A 45 19.28 -3.60 -15.54
CA GLU A 45 20.68 -3.82 -15.18
C GLU A 45 21.51 -2.63 -15.65
N GLU A 46 22.63 -2.42 -14.98
CA GLU A 46 23.70 -1.50 -15.39
C GLU A 46 24.96 -2.33 -15.59
N LYS A 47 25.56 -2.25 -16.77
CA LYS A 47 26.69 -3.11 -17.18
C LYS A 47 27.73 -2.34 -17.97
N LYS A 48 28.97 -2.80 -17.89
CA LYS A 48 30.04 -2.35 -18.79
C LYS A 48 29.80 -2.91 -20.19
N GLY A 49 30.23 -2.19 -21.23
CA GLY A 49 30.07 -2.61 -22.62
C GLY A 49 30.60 -4.03 -22.87
N LYS A 50 31.78 -4.36 -22.31
CA LYS A 50 32.39 -5.70 -22.42
C LYS A 50 31.58 -6.85 -21.80
N GLU A 51 30.65 -6.55 -20.88
CA GLU A 51 29.78 -7.54 -20.22
C GLU A 51 28.48 -7.77 -20.98
N ILE A 52 28.19 -6.94 -21.99
CA ILE A 52 26.99 -7.03 -22.82
C ILE A 52 27.30 -7.91 -24.03
N LYS A 53 26.51 -8.98 -24.22
CA LYS A 53 26.73 -9.98 -25.29
C LYS A 53 26.67 -9.43 -26.72
N THR A 54 26.07 -8.25 -26.90
CA THR A 54 25.91 -7.57 -28.19
C THR A 54 26.71 -6.28 -28.16
N ASP A 55 27.41 -5.96 -29.24
CA ASP A 55 28.20 -4.74 -29.37
C ASP A 55 27.33 -3.52 -29.77
N ARG A 56 26.05 -3.74 -30.08
CA ARG A 56 25.12 -2.69 -30.48
C ARG A 56 23.79 -2.78 -29.76
N LEU A 57 23.29 -1.64 -29.32
CA LEU A 57 21.98 -1.45 -28.67
C LEU A 57 21.28 -0.20 -29.23
N TYR A 58 20.06 0.08 -28.77
CA TYR A 58 19.27 1.20 -29.24
C TYR A 58 19.05 2.22 -28.12
N ARG A 59 19.39 3.48 -28.41
CA ARG A 59 19.19 4.62 -27.50
C ARG A 59 17.72 5.02 -27.48
N VAL A 60 17.13 5.03 -26.29
CA VAL A 60 15.81 5.62 -26.06
C VAL A 60 15.92 7.14 -25.94
N LYS A 61 14.81 7.85 -25.96
CA LYS A 61 14.67 9.29 -25.64
C LYS A 61 13.33 9.51 -24.98
N THR A 62 13.22 10.57 -24.17
CA THR A 62 11.95 11.01 -23.59
C THR A 62 10.87 11.15 -24.66
N GLY A 63 9.68 10.65 -24.34
CA GLY A 63 8.52 10.69 -25.24
C GLY A 63 8.48 9.57 -26.27
N ASP A 64 9.52 8.74 -26.42
CA ASP A 64 9.40 7.56 -27.28
C ASP A 64 8.34 6.59 -26.72
N PHE A 65 7.54 6.02 -27.62
CA PHE A 65 6.67 4.90 -27.33
C PHE A 65 7.45 3.59 -27.50
N ILE A 66 7.41 2.73 -26.48
CA ILE A 66 8.19 1.49 -26.42
C ILE A 66 7.31 0.31 -26.03
N TYR A 67 7.61 -0.88 -26.55
CA TYR A 67 7.02 -2.11 -26.04
C TYR A 67 8.00 -3.27 -26.11
N ASN A 68 7.76 -4.35 -25.35
CA ASN A 68 8.56 -5.58 -25.45
C ASN A 68 7.87 -6.59 -26.38
N ARG A 69 8.52 -7.00 -27.47
CA ARG A 69 7.92 -7.95 -28.43
C ARG A 69 7.46 -9.26 -27.79
N LEU A 70 8.22 -9.78 -26.82
CA LEU A 70 7.95 -11.07 -26.16
C LEU A 70 6.80 -11.01 -25.15
N PHE A 71 6.53 -9.82 -24.61
CA PHE A 71 5.56 -9.63 -23.52
C PHE A 71 4.49 -8.59 -23.85
N ALA A 72 4.33 -8.20 -25.12
CA ALA A 72 3.28 -7.28 -25.55
C ALA A 72 1.88 -7.76 -25.12
N TRP A 73 1.63 -9.07 -25.18
CA TRP A 73 0.37 -9.70 -24.70
C TRP A 73 0.16 -9.60 -23.18
N LYS A 74 1.21 -9.32 -22.40
CA LYS A 74 1.12 -8.94 -20.97
C LYS A 74 1.08 -7.42 -20.78
N SER A 75 0.63 -6.69 -21.80
CA SER A 75 0.53 -5.23 -21.80
C SER A 75 1.87 -4.54 -21.52
N SER A 76 2.97 -5.11 -22.04
CA SER A 76 4.31 -4.55 -21.86
C SER A 76 4.57 -3.38 -22.83
N PHE A 77 3.79 -2.30 -22.67
CA PHE A 77 3.86 -1.03 -23.41
C PHE A 77 4.14 0.12 -22.45
N ALA A 78 4.86 1.14 -22.90
CA ALA A 78 5.18 2.33 -22.11
C ALA A 78 5.56 3.53 -22.99
N ILE A 79 5.61 4.70 -22.36
CA ILE A 79 6.27 5.90 -22.88
C ILE A 79 7.52 6.13 -22.04
N ILE A 80 8.62 6.56 -22.66
CA ILE A 80 9.87 6.84 -21.96
C ILE A 80 9.77 8.17 -21.21
N PRO A 81 9.86 8.18 -19.87
CA PRO A 81 9.94 9.41 -19.09
C PRO A 81 11.34 10.04 -19.16
N GLU A 82 11.45 11.28 -18.68
CA GLU A 82 12.68 12.07 -18.70
C GLU A 82 13.86 11.39 -17.99
N GLU A 83 13.59 10.76 -16.85
CA GLU A 83 14.58 10.03 -16.04
C GLU A 83 15.33 8.91 -16.78
N PHE A 84 14.76 8.39 -17.88
CA PHE A 84 15.34 7.30 -18.67
C PHE A 84 15.77 7.71 -20.08
N SER A 85 15.80 9.01 -20.41
CA SER A 85 16.07 9.52 -21.76
C SER A 85 17.40 9.05 -22.36
N ASP A 86 18.40 8.73 -21.54
CA ASP A 86 19.72 8.29 -22.01
C ASP A 86 19.99 6.81 -21.72
N CYS A 87 18.97 5.97 -21.63
CA CYS A 87 19.19 4.54 -21.43
C CYS A 87 19.20 3.76 -22.77
N LEU A 88 19.56 2.49 -22.69
CA LEU A 88 19.64 1.60 -23.85
C LEU A 88 18.64 0.44 -23.75
N VAL A 89 18.21 -0.04 -24.91
CA VAL A 89 17.42 -1.27 -25.03
C VAL A 89 17.97 -2.18 -26.12
N SER A 90 17.69 -3.48 -25.98
CA SER A 90 18.01 -4.45 -27.03
C SER A 90 17.01 -4.36 -28.18
N ASN A 91 17.29 -5.07 -29.27
CA ASN A 91 16.38 -5.14 -30.41
C ASN A 91 14.97 -5.60 -30.02
N GLU A 92 14.77 -6.37 -28.93
CA GLU A 92 13.44 -6.86 -28.50
C GLU A 92 12.48 -5.74 -28.04
N PHE A 93 12.95 -4.49 -27.99
CA PHE A 93 12.15 -3.33 -27.63
C PHE A 93 12.07 -2.31 -28.77
N PRO A 94 11.15 -2.49 -29.73
CA PRO A 94 10.93 -1.52 -30.79
C PRO A 94 10.47 -0.17 -30.20
N LEU A 95 10.97 0.90 -30.82
CA LEU A 95 10.74 2.29 -30.43
C LEU A 95 9.97 3.01 -31.53
N PHE A 96 9.04 3.88 -31.15
CA PHE A 96 8.24 4.68 -32.06
C PHE A 96 8.13 6.11 -31.56
N THR A 97 8.09 7.04 -32.50
CA THR A 97 7.76 8.45 -32.25
C THR A 97 6.53 8.82 -33.07
N SER A 98 5.81 9.84 -32.62
CA SER A 98 4.81 10.48 -33.46
C SER A 98 5.47 11.13 -34.68
N LYS A 99 4.81 11.06 -35.84
CA LYS A 99 5.22 11.72 -37.09
C LYS A 99 5.02 13.23 -37.03
N ASP A 100 3.94 13.64 -36.38
CA ASP A 100 3.44 15.00 -36.26
C ASP A 100 2.62 15.12 -34.96
N ASP A 101 1.87 16.21 -34.77
CA ASP A 101 1.03 16.39 -33.57
C ASP A 101 -0.38 15.78 -33.71
N SER A 102 -0.58 14.80 -34.60
CA SER A 102 -1.90 14.19 -34.82
C SER A 102 -2.26 13.05 -33.85
N VAL A 103 -1.29 12.57 -33.05
CA VAL A 103 -1.55 11.58 -31.99
C VAL A 103 -0.87 11.96 -30.68
N ASP A 104 -1.65 11.95 -29.60
CA ASP A 104 -1.12 11.98 -28.25
C ASP A 104 -0.68 10.56 -27.86
N LEU A 105 0.60 10.39 -27.58
CA LEU A 105 1.15 9.07 -27.26
C LEU A 105 0.60 8.52 -25.94
N GLU A 106 0.19 9.39 -25.01
CA GLU A 106 -0.44 8.95 -23.78
C GLU A 106 -1.86 8.43 -24.02
N TYR A 107 -2.66 9.13 -24.82
CA TYR A 107 -3.92 8.62 -25.31
C TYR A 107 -3.75 7.27 -26.02
N LEU A 108 -2.76 7.15 -26.91
CA LEU A 108 -2.44 5.89 -27.60
C LEU A 108 -2.11 4.77 -26.61
N LEU A 109 -1.26 5.04 -25.61
CA LEU A 109 -0.90 4.05 -24.59
C LEU A 109 -2.16 3.57 -23.86
N ARG A 110 -3.01 4.48 -23.39
CA ARG A 110 -4.27 4.15 -22.71
C ARG A 110 -5.20 3.33 -23.60
N LEU A 111 -5.30 3.68 -24.88
CA LEU A 111 -6.11 2.96 -25.86
C LEU A 111 -5.59 1.54 -26.08
N ILE A 112 -4.28 1.35 -26.28
CA ILE A 112 -3.68 0.02 -26.47
C ILE A 112 -3.86 -0.85 -25.25
N LEU A 113 -3.79 -0.28 -24.05
CA LEU A 113 -3.95 -0.99 -22.78
C LEU A 113 -5.40 -1.42 -22.49
N LEU A 114 -6.39 -1.01 -23.29
CA LEU A 114 -7.76 -1.50 -23.15
C LEU A 114 -7.82 -3.03 -23.34
N PRO A 115 -8.64 -3.77 -22.54
CA PRO A 115 -8.68 -5.22 -22.58
C PRO A 115 -8.88 -5.81 -23.99
N GLN A 116 -9.82 -5.27 -24.75
CA GLN A 116 -10.11 -5.71 -26.12
C GLN A 116 -8.92 -5.55 -27.08
N ASN A 117 -8.09 -4.54 -26.86
CA ASN A 117 -6.90 -4.27 -27.68
C ASN A 117 -5.74 -5.17 -27.25
N ILE A 118 -5.57 -5.41 -25.95
CA ILE A 118 -4.61 -6.40 -25.45
C ILE A 118 -4.96 -7.82 -25.92
N ASP A 119 -6.24 -8.18 -25.94
CA ASP A 119 -6.68 -9.46 -26.51
C ASP A 119 -6.34 -9.57 -28.00
N ARG A 120 -6.51 -8.48 -28.75
CA ARG A 120 -6.09 -8.41 -30.15
C ARG A 120 -4.58 -8.55 -30.29
N VAL A 121 -3.78 -7.87 -29.47
CA VAL A 121 -2.31 -8.02 -29.41
C VAL A 121 -1.93 -9.47 -29.12
N ASN A 122 -2.59 -10.12 -28.16
CA ASN A 122 -2.34 -11.52 -27.81
C ASN A 122 -2.64 -12.47 -28.98
N ARG A 123 -3.75 -12.27 -29.72
CA ARG A 123 -4.08 -13.06 -30.92
C ARG A 123 -3.09 -12.88 -32.06
N LEU A 124 -2.61 -11.66 -32.27
CA LEU A 124 -1.62 -11.33 -33.32
C LEU A 124 -0.18 -11.72 -32.92
N SER A 125 0.06 -11.98 -31.63
CA SER A 125 1.37 -12.43 -31.16
C SER A 125 1.64 -13.88 -31.58
N GLY A 126 2.44 -14.05 -32.63
CA GLY A 126 2.77 -15.35 -33.23
C GLY A 126 4.18 -15.86 -32.92
N GLY A 127 4.43 -17.17 -33.15
CA GLY A 127 5.75 -17.78 -33.01
C GLY A 127 5.73 -19.30 -33.21
N MET A 128 6.87 -19.89 -33.59
CA MET A 128 7.00 -21.30 -34.01
C MET A 128 6.81 -22.32 -32.87
N SER A 129 6.77 -21.88 -31.62
CA SER A 129 6.43 -22.71 -30.46
C SER A 129 5.23 -22.09 -29.74
N SER A 130 4.16 -22.87 -29.57
CA SER A 130 2.87 -22.46 -28.98
C SER A 130 2.97 -21.92 -27.55
N ILE A 131 4.12 -22.09 -26.87
CA ILE A 131 4.22 -22.02 -25.40
C ILE A 131 5.15 -20.90 -24.86
N SER A 132 6.21 -20.43 -25.54
CA SER A 132 7.17 -19.52 -24.85
C SER A 132 7.81 -18.37 -25.64
N ARG A 133 7.55 -18.21 -26.95
CA ARG A 133 8.18 -17.16 -27.77
C ARG A 133 7.22 -16.47 -28.74
N LYS A 134 5.99 -16.20 -28.29
CA LYS A 134 5.05 -15.37 -29.04
C LYS A 134 5.61 -13.96 -29.12
N ARG A 135 5.83 -13.45 -30.33
CA ARG A 135 6.33 -12.10 -30.59
C ARG A 135 5.25 -11.28 -31.27
N PHE A 136 5.00 -10.10 -30.73
CA PHE A 136 4.22 -9.08 -31.41
C PHE A 136 5.15 -8.23 -32.29
N LYS A 137 5.03 -8.39 -33.60
CA LYS A 137 5.90 -7.74 -34.59
C LYS A 137 5.48 -6.28 -34.81
N GLU A 138 6.44 -5.45 -35.21
CA GLU A 138 6.18 -4.03 -35.48
C GLU A 138 5.20 -3.82 -36.62
N ASP A 139 5.20 -4.67 -37.64
CA ASP A 139 4.24 -4.58 -38.73
C ASP A 139 2.81 -4.79 -38.24
N GLU A 140 2.59 -5.68 -37.27
CA GLU A 140 1.29 -5.88 -36.62
C GLU A 140 0.89 -4.67 -35.78
N PHE A 141 1.85 -4.06 -35.08
CA PHE A 141 1.63 -2.83 -34.33
C PHE A 141 1.28 -1.66 -35.25
N LEU A 142 2.04 -1.44 -36.33
CA LEU A 142 1.81 -0.37 -37.28
C LEU A 142 0.50 -0.56 -38.09
N ASN A 143 0.07 -1.81 -38.30
CA ASN A 143 -1.23 -2.11 -38.90
C ASN A 143 -2.40 -2.06 -37.91
N PHE A 144 -2.15 -1.84 -36.62
CA PHE A 144 -3.20 -1.68 -35.63
C PHE A 144 -4.05 -0.46 -35.97
N GLU A 145 -5.37 -0.61 -35.90
CA GLU A 145 -6.32 0.44 -36.25
C GLU A 145 -6.89 1.07 -35.00
N ILE A 146 -6.84 2.40 -34.95
CA ILE A 146 -7.37 3.20 -33.84
C ILE A 146 -8.42 4.20 -34.36
N PRO A 147 -9.36 4.64 -33.50
CA PRO A 147 -10.27 5.73 -33.84
C PRO A 147 -9.48 6.99 -34.18
N SER A 148 -9.80 7.59 -35.31
CA SER A 148 -9.24 8.86 -35.77
C SER A 148 -10.07 10.00 -35.20
N ILE A 149 -9.73 10.43 -33.99
CA ILE A 149 -10.30 11.60 -33.31
C ILE A 149 -9.29 12.75 -33.29
N THR A 150 -9.73 13.98 -33.06
CA THR A 150 -8.83 15.15 -33.10
C THR A 150 -7.84 15.13 -31.95
N ILE A 151 -6.68 15.79 -32.11
CA ILE A 151 -5.66 15.85 -31.04
C ILE A 151 -6.21 16.54 -29.79
N GLU A 152 -7.09 17.53 -29.95
CA GLU A 152 -7.77 18.22 -28.86
C GLU A 152 -8.67 17.26 -28.07
N GLU A 153 -9.43 16.40 -28.76
CA GLU A 153 -10.27 15.38 -28.12
C GLU A 153 -9.42 14.33 -27.39
N GLN A 154 -8.32 13.87 -28.00
CA GLN A 154 -7.38 12.95 -27.37
C GLN A 154 -6.83 13.53 -26.06
N ARG A 155 -6.32 14.77 -26.11
CA ARG A 155 -5.79 15.48 -24.93
C ARG A 155 -6.88 15.73 -23.87
N LYS A 156 -8.12 16.01 -24.27
CA LYS A 156 -9.26 16.17 -23.36
C LYS A 156 -9.61 14.85 -22.65
N ILE A 157 -9.57 13.73 -23.36
CA ILE A 157 -9.77 12.40 -22.75
C ILE A 157 -8.62 12.12 -21.77
N THR A 158 -7.37 12.30 -22.19
CA THR A 158 -6.20 12.07 -21.34
C THR A 158 -6.24 12.93 -20.08
N SER A 159 -6.58 14.23 -20.18
CA SER A 159 -6.65 15.11 -19.02
C SER A 159 -7.79 14.76 -18.06
N TYR A 160 -8.94 14.34 -18.60
CA TYR A 160 -10.07 13.87 -17.78
C TYR A 160 -9.74 12.57 -17.04
N VAL A 161 -9.10 11.60 -17.69
CA VAL A 161 -8.69 10.37 -17.01
C VAL A 161 -7.63 10.66 -15.95
N LYS A 162 -6.66 11.54 -16.25
CA LYS A 162 -5.67 11.98 -15.25
C LYS A 162 -6.29 12.63 -14.02
N SER A 163 -7.33 13.46 -14.20
CA SER A 163 -7.97 14.10 -13.05
C SER A 163 -8.68 13.07 -12.15
N ILE A 164 -9.28 12.03 -12.74
CA ILE A 164 -9.85 10.90 -11.99
C ILE A 164 -8.75 10.13 -11.26
N GLU A 165 -7.62 9.84 -11.91
CA GLU A 165 -6.48 9.14 -11.30
C GLU A 165 -5.90 9.94 -10.13
N ASN A 166 -5.77 11.26 -10.27
CA ASN A 166 -5.32 12.14 -9.19
C ASN A 166 -6.30 12.13 -8.01
N ASN A 167 -7.61 12.28 -8.28
CA ASN A 167 -8.63 12.21 -7.24
C ASN A 167 -8.59 10.86 -6.50
N LEU A 168 -8.38 9.75 -7.22
CA LEU A 168 -8.25 8.43 -6.63
C LEU A 168 -7.03 8.35 -5.70
N ALA A 169 -5.88 8.87 -6.12
CA ALA A 169 -4.68 8.91 -5.29
C ALA A 169 -4.89 9.76 -4.03
N ASP A 170 -5.56 10.91 -4.16
CA ASP A 170 -5.91 11.77 -3.03
C ASP A 170 -6.82 11.06 -2.03
N PHE A 171 -7.89 10.40 -2.50
CA PHE A 171 -8.78 9.61 -1.64
C PHE A 171 -8.09 8.44 -0.94
N GLN A 172 -7.15 7.77 -1.63
CA GLN A 172 -6.35 6.71 -1.02
C GLN A 172 -5.47 7.25 0.11
N SER A 173 -4.77 8.37 -0.14
CA SER A 173 -3.94 9.02 0.87
C SER A 173 -4.76 9.49 2.09
N GLU A 174 -5.99 9.99 1.85
CA GLU A 174 -6.90 10.39 2.92
C GLU A 174 -7.33 9.21 3.77
N THR A 175 -7.64 8.08 3.13
CA THR A 175 -8.05 6.85 3.80
C THR A 175 -6.95 6.34 4.73
N GLU A 176 -5.70 6.32 4.26
CA GLU A 176 -4.54 5.93 5.07
C GLU A 176 -4.34 6.88 6.26
N ARG A 177 -4.49 8.18 6.03
CA ARG A 177 -4.40 9.21 7.08
C ARG A 177 -5.47 9.02 8.15
N GLN A 178 -6.71 8.74 7.76
CA GLN A 178 -7.81 8.48 8.69
C GLN A 178 -7.60 7.20 9.49
N ALA A 179 -7.13 6.12 8.84
CA ALA A 179 -6.77 4.88 9.54
C ALA A 179 -5.70 5.11 10.62
N LYS A 180 -4.68 5.92 10.31
CA LYS A 180 -3.65 6.31 11.27
C LYS A 180 -4.22 7.13 12.43
N ARG A 181 -5.07 8.13 12.15
CA ARG A 181 -5.72 8.95 13.18
C ARG A 181 -6.62 8.13 14.10
N LEU A 182 -7.37 7.17 13.55
CA LEU A 182 -8.22 6.28 14.34
C LEU A 182 -7.39 5.41 15.29
N SER A 183 -6.24 4.91 14.83
CA SER A 183 -5.30 4.16 15.67
C SER A 183 -4.79 5.04 16.83
N GLN A 184 -4.36 6.26 16.53
CA GLN A 184 -3.89 7.22 17.53
C GLN A 184 -4.99 7.59 18.54
N LEU A 185 -6.22 7.82 18.06
CA LEU A 185 -7.36 8.12 18.92
C LEU A 185 -7.68 6.96 19.86
N ARG A 186 -7.65 5.71 19.37
CA ARG A 186 -7.84 4.53 20.21
C ARG A 186 -6.77 4.44 21.30
N GLN A 187 -5.51 4.67 20.95
CA GLN A 187 -4.41 4.70 21.92
C GLN A 187 -4.60 5.80 22.97
N ALA A 188 -4.97 7.00 22.53
CA ALA A 188 -5.24 8.13 23.43
C ALA A 188 -6.40 7.82 24.38
N ILE A 189 -7.53 7.31 23.87
CA ILE A 189 -8.68 6.93 24.70
C ILE A 189 -8.32 5.83 25.70
N LEU A 190 -7.55 4.81 25.28
CA LEU A 190 -7.09 3.76 26.19
C LEU A 190 -6.16 4.32 27.27
N GLN A 191 -5.26 5.22 26.92
CA GLN A 191 -4.38 5.88 27.88
C GLN A 191 -5.19 6.69 28.91
N GLU A 192 -6.12 7.51 28.43
CA GLU A 192 -7.02 8.32 29.27
C GLU A 192 -7.92 7.45 30.16
N ALA A 193 -8.34 6.27 29.67
CA ALA A 193 -9.08 5.28 30.44
C ALA A 193 -8.24 4.67 31.56
N ILE A 194 -6.99 4.27 31.26
CA ILE A 194 -6.06 3.65 32.21
C ILE A 194 -5.60 4.65 33.29
N GLU A 195 -5.41 5.92 32.92
CA GLU A 195 -5.15 7.03 33.86
C GLU A 195 -6.39 7.40 34.69
N GLY A 196 -7.56 6.85 34.34
CA GLY A 196 -8.83 7.12 35.03
C GLY A 196 -9.36 8.52 34.79
N LYS A 197 -8.86 9.25 33.79
CA LYS A 197 -9.34 10.59 33.42
C LYS A 197 -10.78 10.54 32.90
N LEU A 198 -11.14 9.50 32.14
CA LEU A 198 -12.51 9.29 31.65
C LEU A 198 -13.55 9.08 32.77
N THR A 199 -13.13 8.68 33.98
CA THR A 199 -14.02 8.44 35.12
C THR A 199 -13.98 9.57 36.16
N ALA A 200 -13.30 10.68 35.87
CA ALA A 200 -13.11 11.77 36.83
C ALA A 200 -14.43 12.35 37.35
N GLU A 201 -15.40 12.61 36.48
CA GLU A 201 -16.72 13.13 36.87
C GLU A 201 -17.51 12.12 37.71
N TRP A 202 -17.48 10.84 37.32
CA TRP A 202 -18.13 9.78 38.08
C TRP A 202 -17.53 9.66 39.49
N ARG A 203 -16.20 9.74 39.62
CA ARG A 203 -15.50 9.71 40.91
C ARG A 203 -15.79 10.95 41.77
N ALA A 204 -16.03 12.10 41.16
CA ALA A 204 -16.45 13.30 41.89
C ALA A 204 -17.86 13.13 42.52
N LYS A 205 -18.76 12.44 41.80
CA LYS A 205 -20.12 12.13 42.27
C LYS A 205 -20.18 10.92 43.22
N ASN A 206 -19.19 10.03 43.16
CA ASN A 206 -19.10 8.81 43.97
C ASN A 206 -17.80 8.81 44.80
N PRO A 207 -17.75 9.57 45.91
CA PRO A 207 -16.54 9.70 46.69
C PRO A 207 -16.21 8.38 47.41
N ILE A 208 -14.90 8.13 47.52
CA ILE A 208 -14.36 6.90 48.10
C ILE A 208 -14.60 6.87 49.60
N ARG A 209 -15.12 5.74 50.08
CA ARG A 209 -15.26 5.43 51.50
C ARG A 209 -14.01 4.69 51.96
N LYS A 210 -13.15 5.39 52.70
CA LYS A 210 -11.88 4.83 53.18
C LYS A 210 -12.14 3.58 54.02
N GLY A 211 -11.50 2.46 53.67
CA GLY A 211 -11.69 1.17 54.34
C GLY A 211 -12.80 0.28 53.78
N ASP A 212 -13.62 0.76 52.84
CA ASP A 212 -14.60 -0.05 52.11
C ASP A 212 -13.92 -0.75 50.92
N PRO A 213 -13.83 -2.10 50.90
CA PRO A 213 -13.21 -2.83 49.80
C PRO A 213 -13.83 -2.56 48.41
N ASP A 214 -15.06 -2.05 48.35
CA ASP A 214 -15.74 -1.78 47.08
C ASP A 214 -15.37 -0.42 46.47
N THR A 215 -14.81 0.50 47.26
CA THR A 215 -14.43 1.85 46.78
C THR A 215 -12.97 2.23 47.04
N ASP A 216 -12.28 1.57 47.98
CA ASP A 216 -10.88 1.79 48.32
C ASP A 216 -10.00 0.60 47.89
N ALA A 217 -9.16 0.80 46.88
CA ALA A 217 -8.31 -0.26 46.34
C ALA A 217 -7.27 -0.76 47.36
N ALA A 218 -6.86 0.06 48.33
CA ALA A 218 -5.95 -0.37 49.40
C ALA A 218 -6.64 -1.36 50.37
N ALA A 219 -7.91 -1.10 50.70
CA ALA A 219 -8.74 -1.99 51.51
C ALA A 219 -9.00 -3.32 50.77
N LEU A 220 -9.27 -3.26 49.47
CA LEU A 220 -9.42 -4.45 48.63
C LEU A 220 -8.13 -5.29 48.59
N LEU A 221 -6.97 -4.68 48.41
CA LEU A 221 -5.69 -5.39 48.45
C LEU A 221 -5.41 -6.02 49.82
N ALA A 222 -5.79 -5.36 50.92
CA ALA A 222 -5.69 -5.92 52.26
C ALA A 222 -6.59 -7.16 52.42
N LYS A 223 -7.83 -7.09 51.92
CA LYS A 223 -8.78 -8.21 51.89
C LYS A 223 -8.23 -9.38 51.06
N ILE A 224 -7.72 -9.13 49.85
CA ILE A 224 -7.09 -10.16 48.99
C ILE A 224 -5.89 -10.80 49.70
N LYS A 225 -5.05 -10.01 50.38
CA LYS A 225 -3.89 -10.53 51.13
C LYS A 225 -4.33 -11.43 52.29
N ALA A 226 -5.35 -11.02 53.05
CA ALA A 226 -5.89 -11.80 54.16
C ALA A 226 -6.51 -13.13 53.67
N GLU A 227 -7.29 -13.08 52.59
CA GLU A 227 -7.92 -14.26 52.01
C GLU A 227 -6.87 -15.25 51.46
N LYS A 228 -5.84 -14.73 50.76
CA LYS A 228 -4.71 -15.56 50.30
C LYS A 228 -3.97 -16.23 51.46
N GLN A 229 -3.79 -15.54 52.59
CA GLN A 229 -3.15 -16.12 53.78
C GLN A 229 -3.99 -17.25 54.39
N LYS A 230 -5.32 -17.12 54.44
CA LYS A 230 -6.22 -18.19 54.86
C LYS A 230 -6.11 -19.41 53.96
N LEU A 231 -6.14 -19.21 52.63
CA LEU A 231 -6.03 -20.32 51.67
C LEU A 231 -4.67 -21.04 51.71
N ILE A 232 -3.60 -20.32 52.05
CA ILE A 232 -2.27 -20.93 52.29
C ILE A 232 -2.28 -21.73 53.61
N ALA A 233 -2.91 -21.21 54.67
CA ALA A 233 -3.06 -21.93 55.94
C ALA A 233 -3.93 -23.19 55.80
N GLU A 234 -4.95 -23.16 54.95
CA GLU A 234 -5.80 -24.29 54.57
C GLU A 234 -5.15 -25.23 53.54
N VAL A 235 -3.89 -24.99 53.14
CA VAL A 235 -3.11 -25.80 52.18
C VAL A 235 -3.75 -25.88 50.77
N LYS A 236 -4.71 -25.02 50.46
CA LYS A 236 -5.37 -24.93 49.15
C LYS A 236 -4.47 -24.30 48.09
N ILE A 237 -3.50 -23.46 48.49
CA ILE A 237 -2.57 -22.76 47.59
C ILE A 237 -1.14 -22.82 48.16
N LYS A 238 -0.14 -23.00 47.28
CA LYS A 238 1.29 -23.01 47.66
C LYS A 238 1.77 -21.60 48.07
N LYS A 239 2.65 -21.54 49.07
CA LYS A 239 3.30 -20.29 49.49
C LYS A 239 4.26 -19.80 48.41
N GLU A 240 4.11 -18.55 47.99
CA GLU A 240 4.93 -17.94 46.94
C GLU A 240 6.01 -17.00 47.51
N LYS A 241 7.04 -16.76 46.69
CA LYS A 241 8.06 -15.76 47.01
C LYS A 241 7.44 -14.35 47.04
N PRO A 242 7.82 -13.50 48.02
CA PRO A 242 7.34 -12.13 48.08
C PRO A 242 7.77 -11.33 46.85
N LEU A 243 6.82 -10.61 46.25
CA LEU A 243 7.08 -9.74 45.10
C LEU A 243 7.78 -8.46 45.56
N ALA A 244 8.73 -7.99 44.76
CA ALA A 244 9.45 -6.74 45.02
C ALA A 244 8.48 -5.54 45.10
N PRO A 245 8.76 -4.56 45.99
CA PRO A 245 8.01 -3.31 46.04
C PRO A 245 8.09 -2.58 44.68
N ILE A 246 7.08 -1.75 44.41
CA ILE A 246 7.07 -0.88 43.22
C ILE A 246 7.93 0.34 43.56
N LYS A 247 8.93 0.63 42.74
CA LYS A 247 9.80 1.79 42.90
C LYS A 247 9.11 3.03 42.29
N PRO A 248 9.39 4.25 42.79
CA PRO A 248 8.86 5.48 42.20
C PRO A 248 9.22 5.64 40.72
N GLU A 249 10.41 5.18 40.30
CA GLU A 249 10.87 5.21 38.90
C GLU A 249 10.03 4.32 37.97
N GLU A 250 9.29 3.35 38.50
CA GLU A 250 8.47 2.41 37.72
C GLU A 250 7.03 2.92 37.52
N ILE A 251 6.69 4.10 38.05
CA ILE A 251 5.33 4.66 37.97
C ILE A 251 5.23 5.54 36.72
N PRO A 252 4.47 5.13 35.69
CA PRO A 252 4.41 5.86 34.43
C PRO A 252 3.54 7.12 34.50
N PHE A 253 2.55 7.18 35.40
CA PHE A 253 1.63 8.30 35.58
C PHE A 253 0.99 8.29 36.96
N ASP A 254 0.44 9.44 37.35
CA ASP A 254 -0.27 9.63 38.61
C ASP A 254 -1.65 8.96 38.59
N LEU A 255 -1.99 8.31 39.70
CA LEU A 255 -3.28 7.63 39.83
C LEU A 255 -4.34 8.53 40.46
N PRO A 256 -5.62 8.31 40.10
CA PRO A 256 -6.75 8.81 40.85
C PRO A 256 -6.68 8.53 42.35
N LYS A 257 -7.26 9.43 43.16
CA LYS A 257 -7.42 9.20 44.61
C LYS A 257 -8.09 7.85 44.85
N GLY A 258 -7.52 7.05 45.76
CA GLY A 258 -7.98 5.71 46.16
C GLY A 258 -7.66 4.58 45.19
N TRP A 259 -6.94 4.84 44.11
CA TRP A 259 -6.30 3.82 43.28
C TRP A 259 -4.88 3.58 43.77
N VAL A 260 -4.37 2.36 43.57
CA VAL A 260 -3.02 1.98 43.98
C VAL A 260 -2.38 1.07 42.94
N TRP A 261 -1.09 1.30 42.67
CA TRP A 261 -0.32 0.39 41.84
C TRP A 261 -0.08 -0.93 42.58
N CYS A 262 -0.27 -2.05 41.89
CA CYS A 262 0.10 -3.36 42.39
C CYS A 262 0.75 -4.20 41.30
N ARG A 263 1.69 -5.09 41.67
CA ARG A 263 2.31 -6.03 40.72
C ARG A 263 1.24 -7.04 40.29
N LEU A 264 1.12 -7.29 38.98
CA LEU A 264 0.15 -8.24 38.42
C LEU A 264 0.23 -9.64 39.07
N GLY A 265 1.43 -10.09 39.46
CA GLY A 265 1.61 -11.35 40.19
C GLY A 265 0.89 -11.42 41.54
N ARG A 266 0.46 -10.29 42.13
CA ARG A 266 -0.40 -10.27 43.32
C ARG A 266 -1.85 -10.68 43.02
N LEU A 267 -2.28 -10.60 41.76
CA LEU A 267 -3.67 -10.83 41.30
C LEU A 267 -3.85 -12.21 40.63
N GLN A 268 -3.21 -13.28 41.14
CA GLN A 268 -3.10 -14.59 40.47
C GLN A 268 -4.35 -15.14 39.74
N LYS A 269 -4.09 -15.98 38.72
CA LYS A 269 -5.03 -16.64 37.77
C LYS A 269 -6.39 -17.11 38.33
N HIS A 270 -6.48 -17.54 39.59
CA HIS A 270 -7.75 -17.97 40.20
C HIS A 270 -8.72 -16.82 40.52
N TYR A 271 -8.25 -15.58 40.67
CA TYR A 271 -9.10 -14.40 40.92
C TYR A 271 -9.33 -13.53 39.69
N LEU A 272 -8.49 -13.64 38.66
CA LEU A 272 -8.59 -12.83 37.43
C LEU A 272 -9.82 -13.19 36.58
N LEU A 273 -10.28 -14.44 36.59
CA LEU A 273 -11.48 -14.84 35.87
C LEU A 273 -12.76 -14.22 36.50
N ASP A 274 -12.84 -14.15 37.83
CA ASP A 274 -13.99 -13.57 38.51
C ASP A 274 -13.98 -12.03 38.49
N LEU A 275 -12.81 -11.39 38.63
CA LEU A 275 -12.70 -9.93 38.54
C LEU A 275 -12.92 -9.41 37.11
N LEU A 276 -12.39 -10.10 36.09
CA LEU A 276 -12.64 -9.72 34.69
C LEU A 276 -14.11 -9.96 34.31
N ALA A 277 -14.76 -11.00 34.84
CA ALA A 277 -16.20 -11.20 34.68
C ALA A 277 -17.00 -10.04 35.30
N GLN A 278 -16.68 -9.57 36.50
CA GLN A 278 -17.40 -8.46 37.14
C GLN A 278 -17.15 -7.10 36.48
N CYS A 279 -15.91 -6.81 36.04
CA CYS A 279 -15.61 -5.55 35.33
C CYS A 279 -16.24 -5.49 33.92
N PHE A 280 -16.34 -6.61 33.19
CA PHE A 280 -17.02 -6.63 31.89
C PHE A 280 -18.55 -6.67 32.01
N THR A 281 -19.10 -7.29 33.06
CA THR A 281 -20.57 -7.33 33.27
C THR A 281 -21.12 -5.95 33.66
N ASN A 282 -20.35 -5.14 34.40
CA ASN A 282 -20.75 -3.77 34.75
C ASN A 282 -20.53 -2.74 33.63
N LEU A 283 -19.79 -3.07 32.56
CA LEU A 283 -19.68 -2.22 31.38
C LEU A 283 -20.80 -2.47 30.35
N ILE A 284 -21.51 -3.60 30.45
CA ILE A 284 -22.59 -3.98 29.52
C ILE A 284 -24.01 -3.78 30.11
N MET A 285 -24.13 -3.55 31.43
CA MET A 285 -25.42 -3.41 32.14
C MET A 285 -25.74 -2.00 32.65
N SER A 286 -25.21 -0.96 32.02
CA SER A 286 -25.73 0.42 32.19
C SER A 286 -26.49 0.83 30.94
N LYS A 287 -27.77 0.42 30.88
CA LYS A 287 -28.93 1.09 30.24
C LYS A 287 -28.61 1.93 28.98
N ARG A 288 -29.00 1.54 27.76
CA ARG A 288 -30.41 1.49 27.27
C ARG A 288 -31.38 2.25 28.17
N GLU A 289 -31.31 3.57 28.10
CA GLU A 289 -32.43 4.50 28.28
C GLU A 289 -31.96 5.85 27.71
N TYR A 290 -32.26 6.08 26.44
CA TYR A 290 -32.40 7.43 25.88
C TYR A 290 -33.85 7.53 25.36
N PRO A 291 -34.50 8.69 25.50
CA PRO A 291 -35.85 8.93 25.00
C PRO A 291 -35.95 8.73 23.48
#